data_AF-A0A2E5ESM5-F1
#
_entry.id   AF-A0A2E5ESM5-F1
#
_cell.length_a   1.000
_cell.length_b   1.000
_cell.length_c   1.000
_cell.angle_alpha   90.00
_cell.angle_beta   90.00
_cell.angle_gamma   90.00
#
_symmetry.space_group_name_H-M   'P 1'
#
loop_
_entity.id
_entity.type
_entity.pdbx_description
1 polymer ?
#
loop_
_entity_poly.entity_id
_entity_poly.type
_entity_poly.pdbx_seq_one_letter_code
_entity_poly.pdbx_strand_id
1 'polypeptide(L)' 'MRNGFSDALSKFDKYSDTWEWNVTTSIGTAKRCDHIVFSPELVCNGAYVANVQASDHKPMMAVFVKR' A
#
# COMPACT_ATOMS: atom_id res chain seq x y z
N MET A 1 -1.21 -0.06 15.32
CA MET A 1 -2.32 0.91 15.34
C MET A 1 -1.78 2.22 15.89
N ARG A 2 -1.93 3.33 15.17
CA ARG A 2 -1.51 4.65 15.65
C ARG A 2 -2.76 5.51 15.73
N ASN A 3 -3.05 6.06 16.92
CA ASN A 3 -4.25 6.87 17.17
C ASN A 3 -5.58 6.16 16.81
N GLY A 4 -5.64 4.83 16.94
CA GLY A 4 -6.82 4.04 16.58
C GLY A 4 -6.93 3.66 15.10
N PHE A 5 -6.09 4.21 14.22
CA PHE A 5 -6.08 3.85 12.80
C PHE A 5 -5.21 2.62 12.54
N SER A 6 -5.61 1.84 11.53
CA SER A 6 -4.91 0.65 11.05
C SER A 6 -4.45 0.86 9.60
N ASP A 7 -3.27 0.34 9.28
CA ASP A 7 -2.74 0.33 7.91
C ASP A 7 -3.20 -0.95 7.19
N ALA A 8 -3.88 -0.80 6.06
CA ALA A 8 -4.44 -1.90 5.28
C ALA A 8 -3.36 -2.82 4.71
N LEU A 9 -2.27 -2.26 4.17
CA LEU A 9 -1.21 -3.06 3.55
C LEU A 9 -0.46 -3.87 4.60
N SER A 10 -0.18 -3.32 5.78
CA SER A 10 0.43 -4.06 6.89
C SER A 10 -0.30 -5.36 7.27
N LYS A 11 -1.60 -5.48 6.93
CA LYS A 11 -2.39 -6.69 7.18
C LYS A 11 -2.39 -7.66 5.99
N PHE A 12 -2.54 -7.16 4.76
CA PHE A 12 -2.84 -7.99 3.59
C PHE A 12 -1.70 -8.12 2.58
N ASP A 13 -0.80 -7.14 2.54
CA ASP A 13 0.36 -7.12 1.64
C ASP A 13 1.51 -6.41 2.35
N LYS A 14 2.34 -7.18 3.07
CA LYS A 14 3.40 -6.65 3.93
C LYS A 14 4.69 -6.31 3.20
N TYR A 15 4.85 -6.80 1.98
CA TYR A 15 6.16 -6.85 1.32
C TYR A 15 6.22 -6.01 0.05
N SER A 16 5.10 -5.67 -0.56
CA SER A 16 5.13 -4.82 -1.75
C SER A 16 5.60 -3.41 -1.43
N ASP A 17 6.55 -2.93 -2.22
CA ASP A 17 6.91 -1.52 -2.28
C ASP A 17 5.87 -0.76 -3.11
N THR A 18 5.60 0.48 -2.71
CA THR A 18 4.63 1.37 -3.36
C THR A 18 5.29 2.45 -4.17
N TRP A 19 6.61 2.62 -4.03
CA TRP A 19 7.41 3.55 -4.79
C TRP A 19 8.68 2.86 -5.28
N GLU A 20 9.07 3.16 -6.51
CA GLU A 20 10.35 2.74 -7.07
C GLU A 20 10.99 3.83 -7.93
N TRP A 21 12.30 3.94 -7.81
CA TRP A 21 13.12 4.81 -8.64
C TRP A 21 14.24 3.99 -9.28
N ASN A 22 14.13 3.80 -10.59
CA ASN A 22 15.09 3.05 -11.38
C ASN A 22 16.05 4.01 -12.08
N VAL A 23 17.34 3.92 -11.75
CA VAL A 23 18.41 4.70 -12.39
C VAL A 23 18.88 3.98 -13.66
N THR A 24 18.95 2.65 -13.60
CA THR A 24 19.22 1.76 -14.73
C THR A 24 18.34 0.50 -14.62
N THR A 25 18.44 -0.42 -15.58
CA THR A 25 17.73 -1.70 -15.53
C THR A 25 18.15 -2.61 -14.38
N SER A 26 19.30 -2.38 -13.75
CA SER A 26 19.82 -3.21 -12.64
C SER A 26 20.12 -2.41 -11.37
N ILE A 27 19.96 -1.08 -11.41
CA ILE A 27 20.21 -0.18 -10.30
C ILE A 27 18.94 0.63 -10.06
N GLY A 28 18.30 0.36 -8.93
CA GLY A 28 17.12 1.08 -8.50
C GLY A 28 16.96 0.99 -6.98
N THR A 29 16.03 1.78 -6.46
CA THR A 29 15.59 1.70 -5.07
C THR A 29 14.08 1.56 -5.06
N ALA A 30 13.57 0.73 -4.16
CA ALA A 30 12.15 0.54 -3.93
C ALA A 30 11.87 0.65 -2.44
N LYS A 31 10.75 1.30 -2.11
CA LYS A 31 10.29 1.50 -0.74
C LYS A 31 8.77 1.55 -0.67
N ARG A 32 8.23 1.26 0.51
CA ARG A 32 6.86 1.56 0.88
C ARG A 32 6.77 2.99 1.41
N CYS A 33 6.24 3.89 0.59
CA CYS A 33 6.05 5.31 0.93
C CYS A 33 4.56 5.68 1.08
N ASP A 34 3.69 4.94 0.40
CA ASP A 34 2.24 5.15 0.44
C ASP A 34 1.52 4.17 1.39
N HIS A 35 0.45 4.64 2.03
CA HIS A 35 -0.36 3.85 2.96
C HIS A 35 -1.85 4.16 2.81
N ILE A 36 -2.68 3.12 2.96
CA ILE A 36 -4.13 3.26 3.13
C ILE A 36 -4.43 3.03 4.61
N VAL A 37 -4.84 4.09 5.30
CA VAL A 37 -5.15 4.07 6.73
C VAL A 37 -6.66 4.14 6.94
N PHE A 38 -7.20 3.31 7.82
CA PHE A 38 -8.63 3.24 8.10
C PHE A 38 -8.94 3.26 9.59
N SER A 39 -10.08 3.85 9.94
CA SER A 39 -10.58 3.96 11.32
C SER A 39 -11.25 2.66 11.79
N PRO A 40 -11.48 2.49 13.10
CA PRO A 40 -12.15 1.31 13.64
C PRO A 40 -13.60 1.09 13.17
N GLU A 41 -14.25 2.11 12.62
CA GLU A 41 -15.61 1.98 12.06
C GLU A 41 -15.65 1.17 10.75
N LEU A 42 -14.50 0.97 10.10
CA LEU A 42 -14.35 0.21 8.86
C LEU A 42 -13.71 -1.15 9.11
N VAL A 43 -14.18 -2.16 8.39
CA VAL A 43 -13.52 -3.46 8.28
C VAL A 43 -12.85 -3.56 6.92
N CYS A 44 -11.52 -3.65 6.92
CA CYS A 44 -10.73 -3.92 5.71
C CYS A 44 -10.75 -5.43 5.41
N ASN A 45 -11.29 -5.81 4.25
CA ASN A 45 -11.41 -7.20 3.80
C ASN A 45 -10.28 -7.64 2.89
N GLY A 46 -9.56 -6.69 2.29
CA GLY A 46 -8.37 -6.97 1.48
C GLY A 46 -7.68 -5.68 1.05
N ALA A 47 -6.37 -5.77 0.81
CA ALA A 47 -5.59 -4.69 0.22
C ALA A 47 -4.35 -5.26 -0.50
N TYR A 48 -3.92 -4.61 -1.58
CA TYR A 48 -2.72 -4.97 -2.32
C TYR A 48 -2.15 -3.80 -3.13
N VAL A 49 -0.89 -3.91 -3.53
CA VAL A 49 -0.26 -3.01 -4.50
C VAL A 49 -0.47 -3.56 -5.91
N ALA A 50 -1.08 -2.76 -6.78
CA ALA A 50 -1.29 -3.15 -8.18
C ALA A 50 0.01 -2.94 -8.97
N ASN A 51 0.43 -3.95 -9.74
CA ASN A 51 1.62 -3.86 -10.59
C ASN A 51 1.30 -3.15 -11.91
N VAL A 52 1.05 -1.84 -11.83
CA VAL A 52 0.79 -0.95 -12.97
C VAL A 52 1.79 0.19 -12.91
N GLN A 53 2.61 0.33 -13.94
CA GLN A 53 3.72 1.27 -13.99
C GLN A 53 3.40 2.50 -14.84
N ALA A 54 2.55 3.38 -14.31
CA ALA A 54 2.19 4.67 -14.93
C ALA A 54 2.83 5.88 -14.22
N SER A 55 3.48 5.64 -13.08
CA SER A 55 4.15 6.61 -12.23
C SER A 55 5.32 5.90 -11.51
N ASP A 56 6.20 6.64 -10.85
CA ASP A 56 7.16 6.10 -9.90
C ASP A 56 6.49 5.56 -8.62
N HIS A 57 5.23 5.96 -8.38
CA HIS A 57 4.33 5.36 -7.40
C HIS A 57 3.39 4.31 -8.02
N LYS A 58 3.24 3.16 -7.35
CA LYS A 58 2.33 2.07 -7.70
C LYS A 58 0.95 2.30 -7.08
N PRO A 59 -0.14 2.10 -7.83
CA PRO A 59 -1.49 2.19 -7.26
C PRO A 59 -1.71 1.16 -6.16
N MET A 60 -2.47 1.55 -5.14
CA MET A 60 -2.92 0.65 -4.07
C MET A 60 -4.43 0.51 -4.13
N MET A 61 -4.92 -0.71 -3.88
CA MET A 61 -6.35 -0.96 -3.77
C MET A 61 -6.67 -1.60 -2.43
N ALA A 62 -7.79 -1.20 -1.84
CA ALA A 62 -8.32 -1.78 -0.61
C ALA A 62 -9.85 -1.86 -0.68
N VAL A 63 -10.41 -2.90 -0.06
CA VAL A 63 -11.85 -3.12 0.04
C VAL A 63 -12.28 -2.97 1.48
N PHE A 64 -13.22 -2.05 1.72
CA PHE A 64 -13.79 -1.77 3.03
C PHE A 64 -15.28 -2.11 3.05
N VAL A 65 -15.73 -2.62 4.18
CA VAL A 65 -17.15 -2.68 4.54
C VAL A 65 -17.39 -1.86 5.80
N LYS A 66 -18.53 -1.18 5.85
CA LYS A 66 -18.96 -0.50 7.07
C LYS A 66 -19.48 -1.55 8.05
N ARG A 67 -19.14 -1.40 9.33
CA ARG A 67 -19.77 -2.19 10.39
C ARG A 67 -21.23 -1.86 10.57
#